data_AF-A0A1H2TSB0-F1
#
_entry.id   AF-A0A1H2TSB0-F1
#
_cell.length_a   1.000
_cell.length_b   1.000
_cell.length_c   1.000
_cell.angle_alpha   90.00
_cell.angle_beta   90.00
_cell.angle_gamma   90.00
#
_symmetry.space_group_name_H-M   'P 1'
#
loop_
_entity.id
_entity.type
_entity.pdbx_description
1 polymer ?
#
loop_
_entity_poly.entity_id
_entity_poly.type
_entity_poly.pdbx_seq_one_letter_code
_entity_poly.pdbx_strand_id
1 'polypeptide(L)' 'MKVKSNVTGITYSSQDVVRIVNPKQAAAYMFFGAPLIDVYASLQSDKGSHVLVFLFNRADTQELYQRWCNHELGDSNE' A
#
# COMPACT_ATOMS: atom_id res chain seq x y z
N MET A 1 -15.69 -9.41 -3.17
CA MET A 1 -16.52 -8.26 -2.74
C MET A 1 -15.90 -7.00 -3.31
N LYS A 2 -16.69 -6.17 -4.00
CA LYS A 2 -16.21 -4.87 -4.52
C LYS A 2 -16.44 -3.79 -3.47
N VAL A 3 -15.45 -2.94 -3.27
CA VAL A 3 -15.45 -1.83 -2.31
C VAL A 3 -15.10 -0.56 -3.07
N LYS A 4 -15.73 0.56 -2.74
CA LYS A 4 -15.39 1.87 -3.28
C LYS A 4 -14.59 2.64 -2.22
N SER A 5 -13.40 3.12 -2.59
CA SER A 5 -12.59 3.98 -1.74
C SER A 5 -13.33 5.29 -1.45
N ASN A 6 -13.26 5.74 -0.20
CA ASN A 6 -13.75 7.06 0.21
C ASN A 6 -12.74 8.17 -0.07
N VAL A 7 -11.46 7.84 -0.28
CA VAL A 7 -10.36 8.80 -0.48
C VAL A 7 -10.13 9.08 -1.96
N THR A 8 -10.06 8.03 -2.79
CA THR A 8 -9.74 8.12 -4.22
C THR A 8 -10.96 7.94 -5.12
N GLY A 9 -12.06 7.39 -4.57
CA GLY A 9 -13.26 7.04 -5.34
C GLY A 9 -13.11 5.78 -6.20
N ILE A 10 -11.93 5.15 -6.22
CA ILE A 10 -11.65 3.95 -7.02
C ILE A 10 -12.41 2.75 -6.44
N THR A 11 -13.06 1.98 -7.33
CA THR A 11 -13.70 0.72 -6.94
C THR A 11 -12.71 -0.43 -7.14
N TYR A 12 -12.50 -1.23 -6.10
CA TYR A 12 -11.55 -2.33 -6.11
C TYR A 12 -12.14 -3.61 -5.51
N SER A 13 -11.57 -4.76 -5.87
CA SER A 13 -11.84 -6.03 -5.21
C SER A 13 -10.81 -6.26 -4.12
N SER A 14 -11.23 -6.79 -2.97
CA SER A 14 -10.31 -7.16 -1.90
C SER A 14 -9.26 -8.21 -2.29
N GLN A 15 -9.50 -8.96 -3.37
CA GLN A 15 -8.58 -9.99 -3.89
C GLN A 15 -7.49 -9.38 -4.80
N ASP A 16 -7.79 -8.26 -5.44
CA ASP A 16 -6.92 -7.64 -6.46
C ASP A 16 -5.98 -6.59 -5.86
N VAL A 17 -6.10 -6.33 -4.56
CA VAL A 17 -5.29 -5.34 -3.85
C VAL A 17 -4.36 -5.98 -2.81
N VAL A 18 -3.29 -5.26 -2.48
CA VAL A 18 -2.39 -5.56 -1.37
C VAL A 18 -2.52 -4.47 -0.30
N ARG A 19 -2.41 -4.87 0.97
CA ARG A 19 -2.43 -3.98 2.13
C ARG A 19 -1.01 -3.76 2.60
N ILE A 20 -0.58 -2.50 2.62
CA ILE A 20 0.73 -2.10 3.12
C ILE A 20 0.50 -1.25 4.36
N VAL A 21 1.04 -1.69 5.50
CA VAL A 21 0.97 -0.95 6.77
C VAL A 21 2.26 -0.17 7.05
N ASN A 22 3.37 -0.54 6.40
CA ASN A 22 4.64 0.16 6.53
C ASN A 22 4.62 1.45 5.69
N PRO A 23 4.65 2.64 6.31
CA PRO A 23 4.59 3.90 5.56
C PRO A 23 5.79 4.09 4.62
N LYS A 24 6.98 3.58 4.97
CA LYS A 24 8.17 3.69 4.13
C LYS A 24 8.00 2.92 2.81
N GLN A 25 7.45 1.71 2.90
CA GLN A 25 7.17 0.91 1.70
C GLN A 25 6.11 1.58 0.83
N ALA A 26 5.04 2.10 1.44
CA ALA A 26 4.00 2.82 0.72
C ALA A 26 4.56 4.07 0.01
N ALA A 27 5.41 4.84 0.69
CA ALA A 27 6.07 6.01 0.11
C ALA A 27 6.97 5.63 -1.07
N ALA A 28 7.77 4.57 -0.94
CA ALA A 28 8.59 4.07 -2.05
C ALA A 28 7.73 3.67 -3.25
N TYR A 29 6.62 2.95 -3.02
CA TYR A 29 5.72 2.55 -4.12
C TYR A 29 5.15 3.75 -4.86
N MET A 30 4.69 4.77 -4.12
CA MET A 30 4.20 6.02 -4.72
C MET A 30 5.30 6.76 -5.48
N PHE A 31 6.52 6.83 -4.93
CA PHE A 31 7.67 7.47 -5.57
C PHE A 31 8.00 6.82 -6.92
N PHE A 32 7.94 5.49 -6.99
CA PHE A 32 8.14 4.73 -8.23
C PHE A 32 6.87 4.60 -9.09
N GLY A 33 5.85 5.43 -8.83
CA GLY A 33 4.69 5.62 -9.72
C GLY A 33 3.53 4.65 -9.51
N ALA A 34 3.53 3.83 -8.45
CA ALA A 34 2.38 2.98 -8.15
C ALA A 34 1.18 3.83 -7.68
N PRO A 35 0.00 3.69 -8.32
CA PRO A 35 -1.18 4.44 -7.92
C PRO A 35 -1.73 3.93 -6.59
N LEU A 36 -1.92 4.85 -5.64
CA LEU A 36 -2.64 4.56 -4.41
C LEU A 36 -4.11 4.29 -4.73
N ILE A 37 -4.60 3.11 -4.39
CA ILE A 37 -6.00 2.71 -4.60
C ILE A 37 -6.87 3.24 -3.46
N ASP A 38 -6.42 3.14 -2.22
CA ASP A 38 -7.13 3.63 -1.05
C ASP A 38 -6.19 3.81 0.15
N VAL A 39 -6.62 4.57 1.14
CA VAL A 39 -5.98 4.62 2.45
C VAL A 39 -7.03 4.76 3.54
N TYR A 40 -6.93 3.94 4.58
CA TYR A 40 -7.85 4.01 5.71
C TYR A 40 -7.14 3.67 7.03
N ALA A 41 -7.69 4.16 8.13
CA ALA A 41 -7.23 3.79 9.47
C ALA A 41 -7.87 2.45 9.89
N SER A 42 -7.07 1.56 10.45
CA SER A 42 -7.52 0.30 11.06
C SER A 42 -7.03 0.22 12.50
N LEU A 43 -7.80 -0.42 13.37
CA LEU A 43 -7.34 -0.74 14.72
C LEU A 43 -6.39 -1.93 14.66
N GLN A 44 -5.24 -1.84 15.32
CA GLN A 44 -4.35 -2.98 15.53
C GLN A 44 -4.82 -3.74 16.78
N SER A 45 -5.18 -5.01 16.59
CA SER A 45 -5.86 -5.83 17.60
C SER A 45 -5.07 -6.03 18.90
N ASP A 46 -3.75 -5.91 18.84
CA ASP A 46 -2.82 -6.21 19.93
C ASP A 46 -2.43 -4.98 20.77
N LYS A 47 -2.51 -3.77 20.20
CA LYS A 47 -1.96 -2.55 20.82
C LYS A 47 -2.97 -1.44 21.05
N GLY A 48 -4.19 -1.57 20.54
CA GLY A 48 -5.22 -0.51 20.62
C GLY A 48 -4.86 0.76 19.85
N SER A 49 -3.76 0.75 19.09
CA SER A 49 -3.32 1.87 18.27
C SER A 49 -3.96 1.80 16.88
N HIS A 50 -4.27 2.97 16.32
CA HIS A 50 -4.66 3.09 14.92
C HIS A 50 -3.43 3.00 14.03
N VAL A 51 -3.54 2.23 12.95
CA VAL A 51 -2.52 2.15 11.88
C VAL A 51 -3.14 2.57 10.56
N LEU A 52 -2.34 3.23 9.71
CA LEU A 52 -2.74 3.50 8.33
C LEU A 52 -2.50 2.25 7.48
N VAL A 53 -3.50 1.90 6.68
CA VAL A 53 -3.45 0.82 5.71
C VAL A 53 -3.53 1.44 4.33
N PHE A 54 -2.47 1.31 3.55
CA PHE A 54 -2.40 1.74 2.16
C PHE A 54 -2.75 0.57 1.24
N LEU A 55 -3.61 0.81 0.26
CA LEU A 55 -3.99 -0.18 -0.76
C LEU A 55 -3.35 0.14 -2.09
N PHE A 56 -2.74 -0.88 -2.69
CA PHE A 56 -2.23 -0.84 -4.06
C PHE A 56 -2.77 -2.02 -4.86
N ASN A 57 -2.81 -1.90 -6.18
CA ASN A 57 -3.14 -3.03 -7.05
C ASN A 57 -2.03 -4.09 -6.95
N ARG A 58 -2.42 -5.35 -6.70
CA ARG A 58 -1.48 -6.46 -6.53
C ARG A 58 -0.67 -6.75 -7.79
N ALA A 59 -1.32 -6.78 -8.95
CA ALA A 59 -0.67 -7.11 -10.22
C ALA A 59 0.36 -6.02 -10.59
N ASP A 60 -0.03 -4.76 -10.46
CA ASP A 60 0.80 -3.62 -10.87
C ASP A 60 2.01 -3.41 -9.94
N THR A 61 1.92 -3.86 -8.68
CA THR A 61 2.98 -3.66 -7.68
C THR A 61 3.83 -4.90 -7.41
N GLN A 62 3.66 -5.98 -8.18
CA GLN A 62 4.43 -7.22 -7.96
C GLN A 62 5.94 -7.01 -8.12
N GLU A 63 6.36 -6.22 -9.11
CA GLU A 63 7.78 -5.89 -9.33
C GLU A 63 8.32 -5.03 -8.17
N LEU A 64 7.57 -4.01 -7.75
CA LEU A 64 7.96 -3.16 -6.61
C LEU A 64 8.05 -3.96 -5.31
N TYR A 65 7.25 -5.01 -5.15
CA TYR A 65 7.38 -5.93 -4.02
C TYR A 65 8.69 -6.71 -4.05
N GLN A 66 9.06 -7.28 -5.20
CA GLN A 66 10.36 -7.94 -5.38
C GLN A 66 11.51 -6.99 -5.07
N ARG A 67 11.50 -5.79 -5.67
CA ARG A 67 12.54 -4.76 -5.45
C ARG A 67 12.61 -4.30 -4.00
N TRP A 68 11.47 -4.17 -3.32
CA TRP A 68 11.41 -3.87 -1.89
C TRP A 68 12.08 -4.97 -1.05
N CYS A 69 11.74 -6.23 -1.31
CA CYS A 69 12.35 -7.38 -0.64
C CYS A 69 13.86 -7.48 -0.88
N ASN A 70 14.32 -7.07 -2.07
CA ASN A 70 15.74 -7.02 -2.41
C ASN A 70 16.47 -5.78 -1.85
N HIS A 71 15.77 -4.90 -1.11
CA HIS A 71 16.29 -3.62 -0.63
C HIS A 71 16.72 -2.64 -1.74
N GLU A 72 16.21 -2.79 -2.95
CA GLU A 72 16.50 -1.93 -4.11
C GLU A 72 15.64 -0.66 -4.16
N LEU A 73 14.59 -0.59 -3.33
CA LEU A 73 13.71 0.57 -3.19
C LEU A 73 14.05 1.44 -1.96
N GLY A 74 15.06 1.06 -1.17
CA GLY A 74 15.49 1.77 0.03
C GLY A 74 16.69 2.68 -0.24
N ASP A 75 16.55 3.94 0.19
CA ASP A 75 17.57 4.99 0.31
C ASP A 75 18.56 5.09 -0.88
N SER A 76 18.09 5.71 -1.96
CA SER A 76 18.98 6.58 -2.73
C SER A 76 19.47 7.65 -1.76
N ASN A 77 20.75 7.60 -1.37
CA ASN A 77 21.39 8.62 -0.56
C ASN A 77 21.06 10.02 -1.11
N GLU A 78 20.33 10.81 -0.32
CA GLU A 78 20.23 12.26 -0.49
C GLU A 78 20.78 12.93 0.77
#